data_AF-A0A2P2BXC7-F1
#
_entry.id   AF-A0A2P2BXC7-F1
#
_cell.length_a   1.000
_cell.length_b   1.000
_cell.length_c   1.000
_cell.angle_alpha   90.00
_cell.angle_beta   90.00
_cell.angle_gamma   90.00
#
_symmetry.space_group_name_H-M   'P 1'
#
loop_
_entity.id
_entity.type
_entity.pdbx_description
1 polymer ?
#
loop_
_entity_poly.entity_id
_entity_poly.type
_entity_poly.pdbx_seq_one_letter_code
_entity_poly.pdbx_strand_id
1 'polypeptide(L)'
;MLRPDDARRCVQAGAAAIWVSNHGGRQLDRAVPTAHALPPIRAAVGDEVEVYVDGGLRSGIDVMTAVALGARAAFLGRLPLFALSGGEPAVVRMHDELQAQLVEAMRLAGCRHPADTPGILAPGHLTGP
;
A
#
# COMPACT_ATOMS: atom_id res chain seq x y z
N MET A 1 1.47 8.19 8.49
CA MET A 1 2.46 7.68 9.46
C MET A 1 3.71 7.22 8.71
N LEU A 2 4.92 7.56 9.20
CA LEU A 2 6.18 7.18 8.51
C LEU A 2 7.25 6.57 9.44
N ARG A 3 6.97 6.52 10.75
CA ARG A 3 7.93 6.05 11.76
C ARG A 3 7.35 4.92 12.60
N PRO A 4 8.12 3.85 12.89
CA PRO A 4 7.64 2.74 13.72
C PRO A 4 7.32 3.12 15.17
N ASP A 5 8.09 4.02 15.77
CA ASP A 5 7.88 4.47 17.15
C ASP A 5 6.61 5.31 17.30
N ASP A 6 6.30 6.16 16.32
CA ASP A 6 5.05 6.90 16.28
C ASP A 6 3.84 5.96 16.06
N ALA A 7 3.98 4.93 15.22
CA ALA A 7 2.93 3.93 15.03
C ALA A 7 2.58 3.22 16.35
N ARG A 8 3.58 2.77 17.12
CA ARG A 8 3.36 2.17 18.45
C ARG A 8 2.67 3.12 19.42
N ARG A 9 3.09 4.39 19.46
CA ARG A 9 2.46 5.40 20.32
C ARG A 9 1.00 5.63 19.94
N CYS A 10 0.66 5.61 18.65
CA CYS A 10 -0.73 5.69 18.20
C CYS A 10 -1.56 4.48 18.64
N VAL A 11 -1.03 3.25 18.53
CA VAL A 11 -1.72 2.05 19.01
C VAL A 11 -1.95 2.12 20.52
N GLN A 12 -0.92 2.51 21.29
CA GLN A 12 -1.04 2.71 22.75
C GLN A 12 -2.06 3.79 23.13
N ALA A 13 -2.25 4.79 22.27
CA ALA A 13 -3.27 5.82 22.45
C ALA A 13 -4.68 5.38 22.00
N GLY A 14 -4.87 4.13 21.57
CA GLY A 14 -6.16 3.57 21.19
C GLY A 14 -6.52 3.71 19.70
N ALA A 15 -5.54 3.96 18.82
CA ALA A 15 -5.79 3.95 17.38
C ALA A 15 -6.18 2.53 16.93
N ALA A 16 -7.29 2.41 16.18
CA ALA A 16 -7.78 1.13 15.67
C ALA A 16 -6.97 0.59 14.47
N ALA A 17 -6.22 1.47 13.79
CA ALA A 17 -5.41 1.13 12.63
C ALA A 17 -4.30 2.16 12.42
N ILE A 18 -3.28 1.79 11.64
CA ILE A 18 -2.20 2.68 11.20
C ILE A 18 -2.27 2.88 9.69
N TRP A 19 -2.28 4.13 9.24
CA TRP A 19 -2.17 4.47 7.82
C TRP A 19 -0.76 5.00 7.50
N VAL A 20 0.01 4.20 6.78
CA VAL A 20 1.34 4.56 6.25
C VAL A 20 1.17 5.48 5.05
N SER A 21 1.60 6.72 5.18
CA SER A 21 1.40 7.76 4.17
C SER A 21 2.39 8.90 4.37
N ASN A 22 2.96 9.39 3.26
CA ASN A 22 3.68 10.67 3.18
C ASN A 22 2.83 11.77 2.49
N HIS A 23 1.51 11.57 2.45
CA HIS A 23 0.54 12.48 1.84
C HIS A 23 0.76 12.68 0.32
N GLY A 24 1.21 11.62 -0.36
CA GLY A 24 1.53 11.64 -1.79
C GLY A 24 2.67 12.59 -2.14
N GLY A 25 3.65 12.75 -1.23
CA GLY A 25 4.82 13.61 -1.38
C GLY A 25 4.52 15.11 -1.32
N ARG A 26 3.44 15.52 -0.64
CA ARG A 26 2.95 16.91 -0.65
C ARG A 26 3.17 17.69 0.66
N GLN A 27 3.62 17.02 1.71
CA GLN A 27 3.79 17.62 3.03
C GLN A 27 5.25 17.93 3.30
N LEU A 28 6.08 16.91 3.49
CA LEU A 28 7.53 17.05 3.65
C LEU A 28 8.23 16.50 2.41
N ASP A 29 8.95 17.37 1.69
CA ASP A 29 9.78 16.93 0.57
C ASP A 29 10.90 15.99 1.06
N ARG A 30 11.26 15.01 0.22
CA ARG A 30 12.24 13.95 0.52
C ARG A 30 11.93 13.12 1.77
N ALA A 31 10.69 13.13 2.24
CA ALA A 31 10.24 12.16 3.23
C ALA A 31 10.35 10.73 2.68
N VAL A 32 10.57 9.78 3.58
CA VAL A 32 10.70 8.36 3.23
C VAL A 32 9.53 7.89 2.35
N PRO A 33 9.79 7.13 1.27
CA PRO A 33 8.73 6.50 0.50
C PRO A 33 7.91 5.54 1.37
N THR A 34 6.60 5.50 1.14
CA THR A 34 5.68 4.70 1.96
C THR A 34 5.96 3.21 1.86
N ALA A 35 6.43 2.72 0.70
CA ALA A 35 6.88 1.34 0.52
C ALA A 35 8.05 0.96 1.45
N HIS A 36 8.97 1.89 1.74
CA HIS A 36 10.08 1.66 2.68
C HIS A 36 9.65 1.77 4.14
N ALA A 37 8.71 2.68 4.44
CA ALA A 37 8.22 2.87 5.80
C ALA A 37 7.29 1.74 6.27
N LEU A 38 6.59 1.08 5.33
CA LEU A 38 5.55 0.10 5.63
C LEU A 38 6.06 -1.14 6.40
N PRO A 39 7.11 -1.88 5.96
CA PRO A 39 7.53 -3.09 6.66
C PRO A 39 8.01 -2.83 8.11
N PRO A 40 8.84 -1.80 8.39
CA PRO A 40 9.22 -1.48 9.77
C PRO A 40 8.03 -1.09 10.65
N ILE A 41 7.02 -0.38 10.11
CA ILE A 41 5.80 -0.04 10.84
C ILE A 41 4.98 -1.29 11.15
N ARG A 42 4.75 -2.15 10.15
CA ARG A 42 4.05 -3.43 10.34
C ARG A 42 4.75 -4.31 11.37
N ALA A 43 6.07 -4.41 11.32
CA ALA A 43 6.85 -5.14 12.32
C ALA A 43 6.72 -4.55 13.73
N ALA A 44 6.54 -3.23 13.84
CA ALA A 44 6.45 -2.55 15.12
C ALA A 44 5.10 -2.71 15.83
N VAL A 45 4.01 -2.76 15.07
CA VAL A 45 2.65 -2.91 15.62
C VAL A 45 2.13 -4.34 15.60
N GLY A 46 2.84 -5.25 14.92
CA GLY A 46 2.44 -6.65 14.82
C GLY A 46 1.00 -6.79 14.32
N ASP A 47 0.30 -7.80 14.83
CA ASP A 47 -1.11 -8.09 14.55
C ASP A 47 -2.11 -7.35 15.45
N GLU A 48 -1.66 -6.39 16.27
CA GLU A 48 -2.52 -5.67 17.21
C GLU A 48 -3.58 -4.82 16.48
N VAL A 49 -3.22 -4.25 15.33
CA VAL A 49 -4.09 -3.38 14.53
C VAL A 49 -3.86 -3.59 13.03
N GLU A 50 -4.85 -3.22 12.23
CA GLU A 50 -4.68 -3.21 10.78
C GLU A 50 -3.69 -2.11 10.34
N VAL A 51 -2.91 -2.40 9.30
CA VAL A 51 -1.99 -1.44 8.68
C VAL A 51 -2.42 -1.21 7.25
N TYR A 52 -2.65 0.05 6.88
CA TYR A 52 -2.98 0.47 5.52
C TYR A 52 -1.86 1.31 4.92
N VAL A 53 -1.87 1.47 3.60
CA VAL A 53 -0.86 2.28 2.91
C VAL A 53 -1.45 3.06 1.74
N ASP A 54 -0.88 4.23 1.44
CA ASP A 54 -1.05 4.92 0.17
C ASP A 54 0.29 5.35 -0.43
N GLY A 55 0.25 6.00 -1.59
CA GLY A 55 1.40 6.67 -2.19
C GLY A 55 1.97 5.91 -3.39
N GLY A 56 1.97 6.57 -4.55
CA GLY A 56 2.67 6.10 -5.73
C GLY A 56 2.06 4.92 -6.50
N LEU A 57 1.04 4.24 -5.94
CA LEU A 57 0.35 3.10 -6.55
C LEU A 57 -0.31 3.47 -7.89
N ARG A 58 0.00 2.71 -8.95
CA ARG A 58 -0.48 2.95 -10.32
C ARG A 58 -0.97 1.70 -11.05
N SER A 59 -0.74 0.52 -10.49
CA SER A 59 -1.04 -0.76 -11.11
C SER A 59 -1.48 -1.81 -10.09
N GLY A 60 -2.08 -2.91 -10.57
CA GLY A 60 -2.42 -4.05 -9.72
C GLY A 60 -1.20 -4.71 -9.07
N ILE A 61 -0.03 -4.68 -9.72
CA ILE A 61 1.23 -5.19 -9.13
C ILE A 61 1.73 -4.29 -8.00
N ASP A 62 1.53 -2.97 -8.06
CA ASP A 62 1.85 -2.08 -6.94
C ASP A 62 0.96 -2.39 -5.73
N VAL A 63 -0.33 -2.65 -5.96
CA VAL A 63 -1.28 -3.05 -4.91
C VAL A 63 -0.85 -4.38 -4.28
N MET A 64 -0.51 -5.36 -5.11
CA MET A 64 0.01 -6.65 -4.64
C MET A 64 1.29 -6.49 -3.82
N THR A 65 2.21 -5.64 -4.26
CA THR A 65 3.46 -5.33 -3.56
C THR A 65 3.17 -4.71 -2.19
N ALA A 66 2.25 -3.75 -2.10
CA ALA A 66 1.84 -3.16 -0.83
C ALA A 66 1.30 -4.20 0.16
N VAL A 67 0.47 -5.14 -0.31
CA VAL A 67 -0.06 -6.21 0.54
C VAL A 67 1.05 -7.18 0.96
N ALA A 68 1.94 -7.55 0.04
CA ALA A 68 3.08 -8.42 0.33
C ALA A 68 4.06 -7.80 1.34
N LEU A 69 4.16 -6.47 1.37
CA LEU A 69 4.94 -5.70 2.36
C LEU A 69 4.27 -5.58 3.74
N GLY A 70 3.03 -6.09 3.88
CA GLY A 70 2.32 -6.17 5.15
C GLY A 70 1.18 -5.17 5.32
N ALA A 71 0.71 -4.53 4.25
CA ALA A 71 -0.54 -3.78 4.30
C ALA A 71 -1.75 -4.72 4.20
N ARG A 72 -2.81 -4.40 4.94
CA ARG A 72 -4.13 -5.00 4.81
C ARG A 72 -4.84 -4.56 3.53
N ALA A 73 -4.69 -3.29 3.19
CA ALA A 73 -5.25 -2.66 2.00
C ALA A 73 -4.43 -1.44 1.58
N ALA A 74 -4.59 -1.07 0.32
CA ALA A 74 -3.92 0.06 -0.32
C ALA A 74 -4.94 1.09 -0.80
N PHE A 75 -4.62 2.38 -0.66
CA PHE A 75 -5.49 3.50 -1.02
C PHE A 75 -4.93 4.28 -2.21
N LEU A 76 -5.82 4.66 -3.14
CA LEU A 76 -5.47 5.43 -4.33
C LEU A 76 -5.79 6.91 -4.14
N GLY A 77 -4.81 7.78 -4.40
CA GLY A 77 -4.98 9.23 -4.33
C GLY A 77 -5.26 9.85 -5.69
N ARG A 78 -4.21 10.10 -6.47
CA ARG A 78 -4.30 10.85 -7.74
C ARG A 78 -4.96 10.07 -8.88
N LEU A 79 -4.77 8.76 -8.92
CA LEU A 79 -5.24 7.92 -10.02
C LEU A 79 -6.77 8.03 -10.25
N PRO A 80 -7.64 7.89 -9.23
CA PRO A 80 -9.08 8.11 -9.41
C PRO A 80 -9.42 9.55 -9.80
N LEU A 81 -8.68 10.55 -9.32
CA LEU A 81 -8.89 11.95 -9.71
C LEU A 81 -8.56 12.21 -11.19
N PHE A 82 -7.52 11.56 -11.71
CA PHE A 82 -7.19 11.64 -13.13
C PHE A 82 -8.22 10.92 -13.99
N ALA A 83 -8.63 9.72 -13.58
CA ALA A 83 -9.69 8.98 -14.27
C ALA A 83 -11.01 9.77 -14.31
N LEU A 84 -11.35 10.48 -13.22
CA LEU A 84 -12.56 11.29 -13.12
C LEU A 84 -12.66 12.40 -14.18
N SER A 85 -11.56 12.81 -14.81
CA SER A 85 -11.62 13.71 -15.98
C SER A 85 -12.43 13.14 -17.15
N GLY A 86 -12.57 11.82 -17.23
CA GLY A 86 -13.45 11.11 -18.16
C GLY A 86 -14.82 10.73 -17.57
N GLY A 87 -15.19 11.28 -16.41
CA GLY A 87 -16.43 10.98 -15.69
C GLY A 87 -16.40 9.67 -14.91
N GLU A 88 -17.53 9.36 -14.26
CA GLU A 88 -17.73 8.12 -13.49
C GLU A 88 -17.33 6.84 -14.28
N PRO A 89 -17.70 6.66 -15.56
CA PRO A 89 -17.34 5.44 -16.29
C PRO A 89 -15.84 5.23 -16.41
N ALA A 90 -15.04 6.30 -16.44
CA ALA A 90 -13.59 6.21 -16.48
C ALA A 90 -13.00 5.80 -15.13
N VAL A 91 -13.59 6.24 -14.01
CA VAL A 91 -13.20 5.78 -12.67
C VAL A 91 -13.50 4.30 -12.49
N VAL A 92 -14.67 3.84 -12.95
CA VAL A 92 -15.04 2.41 -12.93
C VAL A 92 -14.04 1.58 -13.73
N ARG A 93 -13.77 1.96 -15.00
CA ARG A 93 -12.79 1.26 -15.83
C ARG A 93 -11.40 1.19 -15.19
N MET A 94 -10.95 2.27 -14.57
CA MET A 94 -9.67 2.30 -13.86
C MET A 94 -9.63 1.28 -12.70
N HIS A 95 -10.69 1.18 -11.91
CA HIS A 95 -10.78 0.15 -10.86
C HIS A 95 -10.81 -1.27 -11.44
N ASP A 96 -11.57 -1.50 -12.52
CA ASP A 96 -11.62 -2.80 -13.19
C ASP A 96 -10.26 -3.23 -13.74
N GLU A 97 -9.51 -2.31 -14.35
CA GLU A 97 -8.17 -2.55 -14.87
C GLU A 97 -7.17 -2.89 -13.75
N LEU A 98 -7.18 -2.13 -12.64
CA LEU A 98 -6.34 -2.43 -11.48
C LEU A 98 -6.66 -3.80 -10.89
N GLN A 99 -7.95 -4.13 -10.79
CA GLN A 99 -8.38 -5.43 -10.27
C GLN A 99 -7.95 -6.56 -11.20
N ALA A 100 -8.10 -6.40 -12.52
CA ALA A 100 -7.65 -7.39 -13.50
C ALA A 100 -6.14 -7.63 -13.41
N GLN A 101 -5.34 -6.56 -13.31
CA GLN A 101 -3.90 -6.65 -13.13
C GLN A 101 -3.51 -7.33 -11.82
N LEU A 102 -4.19 -7.03 -10.71
CA LEU A 102 -3.94 -7.66 -9.41
C LEU A 102 -4.23 -9.17 -9.48
N VAL A 103 -5.37 -9.55 -10.07
CA VAL A 103 -5.73 -10.96 -10.25
C VAL A 103 -4.70 -11.69 -11.10
N GLU A 104 -4.24 -11.06 -12.19
CA GLU A 104 -3.22 -11.66 -13.04
C GLU A 104 -1.88 -11.83 -12.32
N ALA A 105 -1.42 -10.80 -11.60
CA ALA A 105 -0.20 -10.87 -10.82
C ALA A 105 -0.27 -11.97 -9.73
N MET A 106 -1.42 -12.11 -9.05
CA MET A 106 -1.63 -13.19 -8.07
C MET A 106 -1.59 -14.58 -8.73
N ARG A 107 -2.20 -14.75 -9.91
CA ARG A 107 -2.13 -16.02 -10.66
C ARG A 107 -0.70 -16.41 -11.01
N LEU A 108 0.08 -15.45 -11.50
CA LEU A 108 1.48 -15.68 -11.85
C LEU A 108 2.35 -16.01 -10.62
N ALA A 109 2.02 -15.47 -9.45
CA ALA A 109 2.71 -15.76 -8.19
C ALA A 109 2.18 -17.01 -7.46
N GLY A 110 1.13 -17.67 -7.97
CA GLY A 110 0.51 -18.81 -7.30
C GLY A 110 -0.29 -18.44 -6.04
N CYS A 111 -0.67 -17.17 -5.87
CA CYS A 111 -1.48 -16.69 -4.75
C CYS A 111 -2.97 -16.81 -5.10
N ARG A 112 -3.78 -17.41 -4.21
CA ARG A 112 -5.23 -17.50 -4.39
C ARG A 112 -5.95 -16.28 -3.81
N HIS A 113 -5.40 -15.73 -2.74
CA HIS A 113 -5.88 -14.55 -2.04
C HIS A 113 -4.75 -13.53 -1.88
N PRO A 114 -5.06 -12.22 -1.76
CA PRO A 114 -4.03 -11.21 -1.48
C PRO A 114 -3.23 -11.52 -0.20
N ALA A 115 -3.85 -12.16 0.78
CA ALA A 115 -3.19 -12.59 2.01
C ALA A 115 -2.12 -13.68 1.81
N ASP A 116 -2.06 -14.33 0.65
CA ASP A 116 -1.07 -15.35 0.31
C ASP A 116 0.22 -14.73 -0.26
N THR A 117 0.26 -13.41 -0.42
CA THR A 117 1.40 -12.67 -1.02
C THR A 117 2.61 -12.44 -0.10
N PRO A 118 2.55 -12.53 1.24
CA PRO A 118 3.76 -12.44 2.06
C PRO A 118 4.82 -13.47 1.64
N GLY A 119 6.06 -13.00 1.43
CA GLY A 119 7.20 -13.85 1.05
C GLY A 119 7.47 -14.00 -0.45
N ILE A 120 6.62 -13.42 -1.32
CA ILE A 120 6.83 -13.48 -2.79
C ILE A 120 7.83 -12.45 -3.32
N LEU A 121 8.13 -11.40 -2.53
CA LEU A 121 9.02 -10.33 -2.95
C LEU A 121 10.48 -10.78 -2.83
N ALA A 122 11.26 -10.55 -3.87
CA ALA A 122 12.69 -10.83 -3.83
C ALA A 122 13.38 -10.02 -2.71
N PRO A 123 14.37 -10.60 -2.01
CA PRO A 123 15.19 -9.87 -1.06
C PRO A 123 15.79 -8.62 -1.71
N GLY A 124 15.66 -7.47 -1.06
CA GLY A 124 16.18 -6.20 -1.60
C GLY A 124 15.38 -5.61 -2.75
N HIS A 125 14.17 -6.08 -3.09
CA HIS A 125 13.36 -5.46 -4.15
C HIS A 125 13.05 -3.97 -3.90
N LEU A 126 13.04 -3.53 -2.64
CA LEU A 126 12.90 -2.12 -2.28
C LEU A 126 14.23 -1.35 -2.25
N THR A 127 15.39 -1.93 -2.57
CA THR A 127 16.68 -1.23 -2.59
C THR A 127 16.94 -0.50 -3.91
N GLY A 128 15.92 0.16 -4.45
CA GLY A 128 16.09 1.18 -5.50
C GLY A 128 16.23 2.57 -4.87
N PRO A 129 17.00 3.49 -5.47
CA PRO A 129 17.24 4.83 -4.95
C PRO A 129 15.96 5.66 -4.77
#